data_AF-A0A835ZJB6-F1
#
_entry.id   AF-A0A835ZJB6-F1
#
_cell.length_a   1.000
_cell.length_b   1.000
_cell.length_c   1.000
_cell.angle_alpha   90.00
_cell.angle_beta   90.00
_cell.angle_gamma   90.00
#
_symmetry.space_group_name_H-M   'P 1'
#
loop_
_entity.id
_entity.type
_entity.pdbx_description
1 polymer ?
#
loop_
_entity_poly.entity_id
_entity_poly.type
_entity_poly.pdbx_seq_one_letter_code
_entity_poly.pdbx_strand_id
1 'polypeptide(L)'
;MERAGRESVIGAAVRKTAELLRNGSTSTSPDGGNAPRLHFMGEEVDETGKTSLEKATVTLIIKRSHERFLPPGYNKCAVVKKLHLQAVHDSWAAFLAGASPTFRAHVEEDDSGRVMSPVTFFYDLFWARLFTVAPRLRALFGDNMVRQSRCLIRMTCEIAGLLEALAAGRGTAGLEAVAHANIEIGLRAEHYEPLAAVLRHALEFCLGEPAWTPLVAESWMRAIAVFVNASVSVTVAALEDGARQETEAEQ
;
A
#
# COMPACT_ATOMS: atom_id res chain seq x y z
N MET A 1 -13.03 -2.17 30.17
CA MET A 1 -11.68 -1.80 30.65
C MET A 1 -10.60 -1.91 29.57
N GLU A 2 -10.95 -1.85 28.27
CA GLU A 2 -10.01 -2.06 27.13
C GLU A 2 -9.68 -0.79 26.33
N ARG A 3 -10.35 0.35 26.61
CA ARG A 3 -10.14 1.62 25.87
C ARG A 3 -8.87 2.34 26.30
N ALA A 4 -8.58 2.37 27.61
CA ALA A 4 -7.41 3.04 28.19
C ALA A 4 -6.04 2.41 27.82
N GLY A 5 -6.03 1.12 27.47
CA GLY A 5 -4.80 0.43 27.06
C GLY A 5 -4.35 0.75 25.63
N ARG A 6 -5.27 1.05 24.71
CA ARG A 6 -4.95 1.39 23.32
C ARG A 6 -4.44 2.83 23.17
N GLU A 7 -4.97 3.76 23.96
CA GLU A 7 -4.48 5.15 24.04
C GLU A 7 -3.03 5.23 24.54
N SER A 8 -2.64 4.34 25.47
CA SER A 8 -1.28 4.28 26.02
C SER A 8 -0.22 3.86 24.97
N VAL A 9 -0.54 2.87 24.13
CA VAL A 9 0.37 2.36 23.10
C VAL A 9 0.50 3.34 21.93
N ILE A 10 -0.61 3.96 21.52
CA ILE A 10 -0.61 5.04 20.52
C ILE A 10 0.15 6.26 21.05
N GLY A 11 0.00 6.61 22.32
CA GLY A 11 0.77 7.70 22.94
C GLY A 11 2.28 7.42 22.98
N ALA A 12 2.69 6.21 23.37
CA ALA A 12 4.11 5.83 23.38
C ALA A 12 4.71 5.75 21.96
N ALA A 13 3.88 5.36 21.00
CA ALA A 13 4.19 5.33 19.60
C ALA A 13 4.48 6.71 19.02
N VAL A 14 3.54 7.62 19.24
CA VAL A 14 3.57 9.01 18.81
C VAL A 14 4.77 9.70 19.44
N ARG A 15 5.05 9.47 20.73
CA ARG A 15 6.24 10.03 21.41
C ARG A 15 7.56 9.60 20.76
N LYS A 16 7.75 8.31 20.47
CA LYS A 16 8.98 7.81 19.84
C LYS A 16 9.16 8.36 18.41
N THR A 17 8.08 8.50 17.65
CA THR A 17 8.16 9.09 16.31
C THR A 17 8.34 10.61 16.37
N ALA A 18 7.72 11.30 17.34
CA ALA A 18 7.91 12.73 17.58
C ALA A 18 9.34 13.07 18.01
N GLU A 19 10.01 12.20 18.77
CA GLU A 19 11.45 12.31 19.07
C GLU A 19 12.31 12.19 17.80
N LEU A 20 11.97 11.30 16.87
CA LEU A 20 12.65 11.18 15.58
C LEU A 20 12.40 12.39 14.66
N LEU A 21 11.21 13.01 14.73
CA LEU A 21 10.86 14.22 13.99
C LEU A 21 11.59 15.46 14.55
N ARG A 22 11.73 15.59 15.87
CA ARG A 22 12.42 16.72 16.54
C ARG A 22 13.91 16.83 16.17
N ASN A 23 14.58 15.70 15.92
CA ASN A 23 16.02 15.67 15.63
C ASN A 23 16.37 15.93 14.14
N GLY A 24 15.38 16.22 13.28
CA GLY A 24 15.56 16.25 11.82
C GLY A 24 15.16 17.55 11.11
N SER A 25 15.11 18.69 11.81
CA SER A 25 14.60 19.95 11.25
C SER A 25 15.70 20.84 10.65
N THR A 26 15.86 20.79 9.33
CA THR A 26 16.28 21.97 8.55
C THR A 26 15.60 22.00 7.18
N SER A 27 15.09 23.18 6.83
CA SER A 27 14.69 23.66 5.50
C SER A 27 13.21 23.54 5.09
N THR A 28 12.62 24.73 4.98
CA THR A 28 11.32 25.11 4.44
C THR A 28 11.19 24.78 2.95
N SER A 29 10.13 24.06 2.56
CA SER A 29 9.70 23.93 1.17
C SER A 29 8.25 24.41 1.02
N PRO A 30 7.92 25.16 -0.04
CA PRO A 30 6.63 25.80 -0.20
C PRO A 30 5.69 24.87 -0.98
N ASP A 31 4.85 24.08 -0.31
CA ASP A 31 3.68 23.54 -0.99
C ASP A 31 2.58 23.15 0.00
N GLY A 32 1.41 23.77 -0.16
CA GLY A 32 0.29 23.69 0.76
C GLY A 32 -0.46 22.37 0.66
N GLY A 33 -0.16 21.43 1.55
CA GLY A 33 -0.97 20.22 1.78
C GLY A 33 -0.15 19.07 2.34
N ASN A 34 -0.72 18.31 3.29
CA ASN A 34 -0.09 17.12 3.86
C ASN A 34 -0.24 15.86 2.98
N ALA A 35 -1.11 15.90 1.97
CA ALA A 35 -1.45 14.76 1.13
C ALA A 35 -0.43 14.51 0.00
N PRO A 36 -0.18 13.24 -0.37
CA PRO A 36 0.63 12.91 -1.54
C PRO A 36 -0.05 13.43 -2.83
N ARG A 37 0.73 13.87 -3.82
CA ARG A 37 0.20 14.45 -5.05
C ARG A 37 0.65 13.67 -6.27
N LEU A 38 -0.27 13.45 -7.20
CA LEU A 38 0.03 12.86 -8.50
C LEU A 38 0.44 13.94 -9.48
N HIS A 39 1.58 13.73 -10.13
CA HIS A 39 2.05 14.56 -11.22
C HIS A 39 2.05 13.77 -12.52
N PHE A 40 1.38 14.29 -13.53
CA PHE A 40 1.29 13.71 -14.86
C PHE A 40 2.30 14.42 -15.77
N MET A 41 3.19 13.65 -16.42
CA MET A 41 4.14 14.17 -17.41
C MET A 41 3.82 13.61 -18.80
N GLY A 42 3.79 14.48 -19.81
CA GLY A 42 3.50 14.10 -21.20
C GLY A 42 2.01 14.02 -21.53
N GLU A 43 1.21 14.93 -20.98
CA GLU A 43 -0.26 14.95 -21.13
C GLU A 43 -0.68 15.23 -22.58
N GLU A 44 -1.53 14.35 -23.14
CA GLU A 44 -2.51 14.74 -24.15
C GLU A 44 -3.85 14.87 -23.41
N VAL A 45 -4.52 15.99 -23.57
CA VAL A 45 -5.89 16.15 -23.05
C VAL A 45 -6.82 15.55 -24.09
N ASP A 46 -7.69 14.63 -23.70
CA ASP A 46 -8.69 14.09 -24.60
C ASP A 46 -9.75 15.15 -24.96
N GLU A 47 -10.62 14.84 -25.93
CA GLU A 47 -11.67 15.75 -26.42
C GLU A 47 -12.64 16.22 -25.31
N THR A 48 -12.63 15.58 -24.14
CA THR A 48 -13.48 15.89 -22.99
C THR A 48 -12.78 16.75 -21.93
N GLY A 49 -11.54 17.18 -22.16
CA GLY A 49 -10.78 18.00 -21.21
C GLY A 49 -10.09 17.19 -20.11
N LYS A 50 -10.00 15.86 -20.26
CA LYS A 50 -9.40 14.96 -19.26
C LYS A 50 -8.01 14.52 -19.68
N THR A 51 -7.08 14.44 -18.73
CA THR A 51 -5.72 13.96 -19.01
C THR A 51 -5.76 12.51 -19.50
N SER A 52 -5.30 12.28 -20.74
CA SER A 52 -5.14 10.95 -21.32
C SER A 52 -3.93 10.24 -20.72
N LEU A 53 -4.13 9.00 -20.25
CA LEU A 53 -3.06 8.18 -19.69
C LEU A 53 -2.15 7.54 -20.76
N GLU A 54 -2.47 7.64 -22.06
CA GLU A 54 -1.79 6.86 -23.10
C GLU A 54 -0.29 7.13 -23.23
N LYS A 55 0.12 8.40 -23.08
CA LYS A 55 1.53 8.81 -23.07
C LYS A 55 1.96 9.32 -21.70
N ALA A 56 1.03 9.42 -20.75
CA ALA A 56 1.30 10.01 -19.45
C ALA A 56 2.16 9.10 -18.58
N THR A 57 3.20 9.70 -18.02
CA THR A 57 3.92 9.16 -16.87
C THR A 57 3.34 9.77 -15.61
N VAL A 58 2.83 8.91 -14.72
CA VAL A 58 2.28 9.31 -13.43
C VAL A 58 3.35 9.10 -12.37
N THR A 59 3.66 10.16 -11.65
CA THR A 59 4.60 10.13 -10.53
C THR A 59 3.89 10.55 -9.26
N LEU A 60 3.97 9.73 -8.21
CA LEU A 60 3.55 10.15 -6.88
C LEU A 60 4.67 10.96 -6.22
N ILE A 61 4.37 12.21 -5.90
CA ILE A 61 5.25 13.12 -5.18
C ILE A 61 4.79 13.16 -3.72
N ILE A 62 5.72 12.88 -2.82
CA ILE A 62 5.54 13.02 -1.37
C ILE A 62 6.42 14.17 -0.86
N LYS A 63 6.13 14.70 0.33
CA LYS A 63 6.99 15.73 0.92
C LYS A 63 8.41 15.21 1.12
N ARG A 64 9.40 16.08 0.87
CA ARG A 64 10.82 15.76 1.08
C ARG A 64 11.12 15.32 2.52
N SER A 65 10.43 15.90 3.51
CA SER A 65 10.52 15.50 4.92
C SER A 65 10.01 14.07 5.18
N HIS A 66 9.12 13.56 4.33
CA HIS A 66 8.56 12.21 4.44
C HIS A 66 9.46 11.15 3.79
N GLU A 67 10.33 11.52 2.84
CA GLU A 67 11.22 10.59 2.12
C GLU A 67 12.08 9.73 3.05
N ARG A 68 12.55 10.31 4.17
CA ARG A 68 13.39 9.59 5.15
C ARG A 68 12.68 8.42 5.85
N PHE A 69 11.35 8.35 5.74
CA PHE A 69 10.54 7.29 6.31
C PHE A 69 10.19 6.19 5.30
N LEU A 70 10.60 6.33 4.04
CA LEU A 70 10.42 5.28 3.06
C LEU A 70 11.33 4.09 3.37
N PRO A 71 10.83 2.85 3.23
CA PRO A 71 11.65 1.64 3.30
C PRO A 71 12.88 1.69 2.39
N PRO A 72 14.02 1.08 2.80
CA PRO A 72 15.14 0.82 1.90
C PRO A 72 14.70 0.16 0.60
N GLY A 73 15.22 0.62 -0.54
CA GLY A 73 14.83 0.13 -1.87
C GLY A 73 13.55 0.75 -2.44
N TYR A 74 12.81 1.53 -1.65
CA TYR A 74 11.72 2.37 -2.11
C TYR A 74 12.22 3.82 -2.12
N ASN A 75 12.64 4.32 -3.28
CA ASN A 75 13.13 5.69 -3.36
C ASN A 75 12.69 6.43 -4.64
N LYS A 76 12.15 7.63 -4.40
CA LYS A 76 12.12 8.83 -5.26
C LYS A 76 11.25 8.93 -6.51
N CYS A 77 10.86 7.87 -7.20
CA CYS A 77 9.78 7.99 -8.19
C CYS A 77 9.04 6.67 -8.36
N ALA A 78 7.84 6.54 -7.77
CA ALA A 78 6.89 5.57 -8.28
C ALA A 78 6.37 6.09 -9.64
N VAL A 79 7.19 5.90 -10.68
CA VAL A 79 6.80 6.15 -12.06
C VAL A 79 5.95 4.97 -12.50
N VAL A 80 4.67 5.23 -12.70
CA VAL A 80 3.75 4.30 -13.36
C VAL A 80 3.31 4.89 -14.68
N LYS A 81 3.17 4.02 -15.68
CA LYS A 81 2.64 4.33 -17.00
C LYS A 81 1.35 3.53 -17.17
N LYS A 82 0.48 3.92 -18.09
CA LYS A 82 -0.74 3.14 -18.41
C LYS A 82 -0.43 1.66 -18.64
N LEU A 83 0.65 1.35 -19.36
CA LEU A 83 1.07 -0.04 -19.60
C LEU A 83 1.34 -0.83 -18.30
N HIS A 84 1.95 -0.20 -17.29
CA HIS A 84 2.22 -0.86 -16.01
C HIS A 84 0.92 -1.12 -15.26
N LEU A 85 0.04 -0.11 -15.20
CA LEU A 85 -1.23 -0.23 -14.50
C LEU A 85 -2.16 -1.24 -15.18
N GLN A 86 -2.15 -1.30 -16.51
CA GLN A 86 -2.87 -2.30 -17.29
C GLN A 86 -2.33 -3.71 -17.00
N ALA A 87 -1.01 -3.89 -16.97
CA ALA A 87 -0.41 -5.18 -16.65
C ALA A 87 -0.76 -5.65 -15.23
N VAL A 88 -0.79 -4.74 -14.24
CA VAL A 88 -1.25 -5.04 -12.88
C VAL A 88 -2.73 -5.44 -12.89
N HIS A 89 -3.58 -4.63 -13.50
CA HIS A 89 -5.02 -4.89 -13.59
C HIS A 89 -5.30 -6.26 -14.22
N ASP A 90 -4.74 -6.51 -15.40
CA ASP A 90 -5.04 -7.71 -16.19
C ASP A 90 -4.50 -8.97 -15.51
N SER A 91 -3.29 -8.90 -14.96
CA SER A 91 -2.70 -10.03 -14.26
C SER A 91 -3.45 -10.36 -12.96
N TRP A 92 -3.92 -9.34 -12.22
CA TRP A 92 -4.76 -9.53 -11.04
C TRP A 92 -6.12 -10.11 -11.42
N ALA A 93 -6.79 -9.57 -12.44
CA ALA A 93 -8.09 -10.04 -12.91
C ALA A 93 -8.03 -11.49 -13.39
N ALA A 94 -6.98 -11.85 -14.15
CA ALA A 94 -6.76 -13.22 -14.58
C ALA A 94 -6.53 -14.18 -13.40
N PHE A 95 -5.76 -13.75 -12.39
CA PHE A 95 -5.59 -14.51 -11.16
C PHE A 95 -6.91 -14.75 -10.43
N LEU A 96 -7.73 -13.70 -10.25
CA LEU A 96 -9.05 -13.80 -9.63
C LEU A 96 -10.02 -14.70 -10.40
N ALA A 97 -9.87 -14.77 -11.72
CA ALA A 97 -10.62 -15.70 -12.58
C ALA A 97 -10.14 -17.16 -12.49
N GLY A 98 -9.13 -17.46 -11.65
CA GLY A 98 -8.58 -18.80 -11.49
C GLY A 98 -7.65 -19.24 -12.63
N ALA A 99 -7.18 -18.30 -13.46
CA ALA A 99 -6.35 -18.64 -14.62
C ALA A 99 -4.89 -19.01 -14.24
N SER A 100 -4.45 -18.69 -13.02
CA SER A 100 -3.10 -19.00 -12.56
C SER A 100 -2.83 -20.51 -12.55
N PRO A 101 -1.78 -20.99 -13.25
CA PRO A 101 -1.35 -22.38 -13.16
C PRO A 101 -0.90 -22.77 -11.75
N THR A 102 -0.20 -21.88 -11.04
CA THR A 102 0.24 -22.16 -9.66
C THR A 102 -0.95 -22.37 -8.75
N PHE A 103 -1.95 -21.48 -8.81
CA PHE A 103 -3.18 -21.65 -8.03
C PHE A 103 -3.87 -22.98 -8.34
N ARG A 104 -4.08 -23.28 -9.64
CA ARG A 104 -4.72 -24.53 -10.06
C ARG A 104 -3.95 -25.78 -9.64
N ALA A 105 -2.63 -25.71 -9.50
CA ALA A 105 -1.80 -26.83 -9.08
C ALA A 105 -1.79 -27.06 -7.55
N HIS A 106 -2.13 -26.04 -6.75
CA HIS A 106 -2.11 -26.10 -5.28
C HIS A 106 -3.50 -26.10 -4.65
N VAL A 107 -4.55 -25.94 -5.46
CA VAL A 107 -5.91 -25.93 -4.96
C VAL A 107 -6.42 -27.35 -4.83
N GLU A 108 -6.80 -27.71 -3.61
CA GLU A 108 -7.43 -28.99 -3.29
C GLU A 108 -8.93 -28.77 -3.02
N GLU A 109 -9.73 -29.80 -3.32
CA GLU A 109 -11.13 -29.86 -2.87
C GLU A 109 -11.13 -30.28 -1.40
N ASP A 110 -11.87 -29.54 -0.56
CA ASP A 110 -12.11 -29.98 0.82
C ASP A 110 -13.06 -31.18 0.88
N ASP A 111 -13.23 -31.79 2.06
CA ASP A 111 -14.12 -32.94 2.28
C ASP A 111 -15.60 -32.66 1.90
N SER A 112 -15.97 -31.39 1.71
CA SER A 112 -17.30 -30.94 1.28
C SER A 112 -17.38 -30.65 -0.23
N GLY A 113 -16.32 -30.94 -0.98
CA GLY A 113 -16.20 -30.67 -2.42
C GLY A 113 -16.04 -29.19 -2.76
N ARG A 114 -15.64 -28.34 -1.80
CA ARG A 114 -15.41 -26.91 -2.05
C ARG A 114 -13.95 -26.68 -2.41
N VAL A 115 -13.76 -25.91 -3.47
CA VAL A 115 -12.44 -25.45 -3.91
C VAL A 115 -12.13 -24.11 -3.25
N MET A 116 -10.94 -23.98 -2.66
CA MET A 116 -10.44 -22.72 -2.12
C MET A 116 -10.43 -21.63 -3.20
N SER A 117 -10.84 -20.40 -2.88
CA SER A 117 -10.81 -19.30 -3.86
C SER A 117 -9.38 -18.78 -4.10
N PRO A 118 -9.07 -18.19 -5.27
CA PRO A 118 -7.78 -17.54 -5.52
C PRO A 118 -7.40 -16.51 -4.44
N VAL A 119 -8.41 -15.76 -3.98
CA VAL A 119 -8.23 -14.76 -2.91
C VAL A 119 -7.78 -15.40 -1.60
N THR A 120 -8.37 -16.53 -1.23
CA THR A 120 -8.01 -17.26 0.00
C THR A 120 -6.59 -17.81 -0.10
N PHE A 121 -6.25 -18.40 -1.26
CA PHE A 121 -4.91 -18.91 -1.54
C PHE A 121 -3.82 -17.83 -1.41
N PHE A 122 -4.04 -16.67 -2.04
CA PHE A 122 -3.13 -15.52 -1.94
C PHE A 122 -2.98 -15.03 -0.50
N TYR A 123 -4.10 -14.95 0.21
CA TYR A 123 -4.14 -14.52 1.61
C TYR A 123 -3.33 -15.45 2.52
N ASP A 124 -3.55 -16.76 2.44
CA ASP A 124 -2.87 -17.73 3.31
C ASP A 124 -1.35 -17.67 3.12
N LEU A 125 -0.91 -17.58 1.85
CA LEU A 125 0.50 -17.44 1.51
C LEU A 125 1.10 -16.14 2.08
N PHE A 126 0.39 -15.02 1.93
CA PHE A 126 0.84 -13.73 2.41
C PHE A 126 1.05 -13.73 3.93
N TRP A 127 0.06 -14.19 4.72
CA TRP A 127 0.16 -14.13 6.19
C TRP A 127 1.13 -15.15 6.76
N ALA A 128 1.15 -16.36 6.20
CA ALA A 128 2.14 -17.36 6.57
C ALA A 128 3.56 -16.79 6.41
N ARG A 129 3.83 -16.13 5.27
CA ARG A 129 5.13 -15.52 5.01
C ARG A 129 5.39 -14.29 5.88
N LEU A 130 4.42 -13.40 6.03
CA LEU A 130 4.58 -12.16 6.81
C LEU A 130 4.93 -12.45 8.26
N PHE A 131 4.23 -13.38 8.89
CA PHE A 131 4.49 -13.73 10.29
C PHE A 131 5.74 -14.58 10.47
N THR A 132 6.26 -15.20 9.40
CA THR A 132 7.58 -15.82 9.41
C THR A 132 8.69 -14.78 9.39
N VAL A 133 8.62 -13.78 8.51
CA VAL A 133 9.70 -12.78 8.33
C VAL A 133 9.61 -11.61 9.31
N ALA A 134 8.42 -11.26 9.79
CA ALA A 134 8.17 -10.17 10.72
C ALA A 134 7.16 -10.58 11.80
N PRO A 135 7.52 -11.51 12.72
CA PRO A 135 6.60 -12.06 13.73
C PRO A 135 5.92 -10.99 14.60
N ARG A 136 6.61 -9.87 14.85
CA ARG A 136 6.11 -8.73 15.66
C ARG A 136 4.84 -8.10 15.07
N LEU A 137 4.64 -8.18 13.75
CA LEU A 137 3.46 -7.63 13.10
C LEU A 137 2.18 -8.38 13.47
N ARG A 138 2.27 -9.64 13.92
CA ARG A 138 1.10 -10.42 14.32
C ARG A 138 0.24 -9.74 15.39
N ALA A 139 0.89 -9.06 16.34
CA ALA A 139 0.20 -8.34 17.41
C ALA A 139 -0.67 -7.16 16.90
N LEU A 140 -0.32 -6.56 15.76
CA LEU A 140 -1.05 -5.42 15.19
C LEU A 140 -2.34 -5.85 14.49
N PHE A 141 -2.31 -7.03 13.85
CA PHE A 141 -3.46 -7.54 13.11
C PHE A 141 -4.37 -8.44 13.96
N GLY A 142 -3.92 -8.86 15.14
CA GLY A 142 -4.60 -9.81 16.02
C GLY A 142 -4.73 -11.20 15.39
N ASP A 143 -5.45 -12.12 16.03
CA ASP A 143 -5.68 -13.48 15.51
C ASP A 143 -6.97 -13.60 14.67
N ASN A 144 -7.64 -12.48 14.37
CA ASN A 144 -8.86 -12.49 13.56
C ASN A 144 -8.52 -12.52 12.07
N MET A 145 -8.46 -13.73 11.51
CA MET A 145 -8.18 -13.98 10.09
C MET A 145 -9.13 -13.21 9.16
N VAL A 146 -10.41 -13.07 9.51
CA VAL A 146 -11.38 -12.33 8.69
C VAL A 146 -11.02 -10.83 8.58
N ARG A 147 -10.55 -10.21 9.67
CA ARG A 147 -10.08 -8.82 9.63
C ARG A 147 -8.79 -8.69 8.83
N GLN A 148 -7.85 -9.62 9.02
CA GLN A 148 -6.62 -9.70 8.24
C GLN A 148 -6.91 -9.81 6.73
N SER A 149 -7.84 -10.69 6.33
CA SER A 149 -8.18 -10.89 4.91
C SER A 149 -8.76 -9.63 4.31
N ARG A 150 -9.70 -8.96 4.99
CA ARG A 150 -10.29 -7.72 4.48
C ARG A 150 -9.26 -6.61 4.29
N CYS A 151 -8.32 -6.47 5.22
CA CYS A 151 -7.26 -5.47 5.12
C CYS A 151 -6.38 -5.72 3.89
N LEU A 152 -5.88 -6.95 3.72
CA LEU A 152 -5.05 -7.34 2.59
C LEU A 152 -5.78 -7.23 1.25
N ILE A 153 -7.02 -7.72 1.18
CA ILE A 153 -7.85 -7.66 -0.04
C ILE A 153 -8.09 -6.21 -0.43
N ARG A 154 -8.50 -5.36 0.51
CA ARG A 154 -8.74 -3.96 0.23
C ARG A 154 -7.47 -3.29 -0.30
N MET A 155 -6.34 -3.49 0.37
CA MET A 155 -5.05 -2.96 -0.10
C MET A 155 -4.72 -3.41 -1.53
N THR A 156 -4.81 -4.71 -1.79
CA THR A 156 -4.43 -5.28 -3.10
C THR A 156 -5.38 -4.84 -4.21
N CYS A 157 -6.69 -4.76 -3.92
CA CYS A 157 -7.68 -4.24 -4.86
C CYS A 157 -7.48 -2.75 -5.16
N GLU A 158 -7.12 -1.93 -4.17
CA GLU A 158 -6.83 -0.51 -4.43
C GLU A 158 -5.55 -0.33 -5.25
N ILE A 159 -4.53 -1.19 -5.05
CA ILE A 159 -3.33 -1.20 -5.90
C ILE A 159 -3.67 -1.61 -7.33
N ALA A 160 -4.43 -2.70 -7.49
CA ALA A 160 -4.82 -3.21 -8.81
C ALA A 160 -5.79 -2.29 -9.54
N GLY A 161 -6.63 -1.57 -8.79
CA GLY A 161 -7.61 -0.61 -9.28
C GLY A 161 -7.06 0.80 -9.55
N LEU A 162 -5.74 1.00 -9.49
CA LEU A 162 -5.12 2.31 -9.71
C LEU A 162 -5.42 2.85 -11.12
N LEU A 163 -5.51 1.98 -12.13
CA LEU A 163 -5.84 2.39 -13.49
C LEU A 163 -7.22 3.05 -13.53
N GLU A 164 -8.22 2.40 -12.97
CA GLU A 164 -9.61 2.86 -12.90
C GLU A 164 -9.73 4.10 -12.03
N ALA A 165 -8.98 4.17 -10.93
CA ALA A 165 -8.97 5.32 -10.04
C ALA A 165 -8.44 6.58 -10.76
N LEU A 166 -7.32 6.45 -11.47
CA LEU A 166 -6.76 7.55 -12.27
C LEU A 166 -7.67 7.91 -13.43
N ALA A 167 -8.17 6.92 -14.17
CA ALA A 167 -9.12 7.12 -15.26
C ALA A 167 -10.44 7.75 -14.78
N ALA A 168 -10.82 7.61 -13.52
CA ALA A 168 -11.99 8.27 -12.94
C ALA A 168 -11.68 9.62 -12.26
N GLY A 169 -10.43 10.08 -12.27
CA GLY A 169 -10.02 11.32 -11.59
C GLY A 169 -9.98 11.22 -10.06
N ARG A 170 -10.05 10.00 -9.50
CA ARG A 170 -9.97 9.75 -8.03
C ARG A 170 -8.54 9.78 -7.49
N GLY A 171 -7.53 9.71 -8.36
CA GLY A 171 -6.13 9.75 -7.96
C GLY A 171 -5.76 8.62 -7.00
N THR A 172 -5.14 8.96 -5.87
CA THR A 172 -4.71 8.03 -4.81
C THR A 172 -5.68 7.90 -3.64
N ALA A 173 -6.89 8.49 -3.71
CA ALA A 173 -7.81 8.56 -2.57
C ALA A 173 -8.12 7.20 -1.93
N GLY A 174 -8.24 6.13 -2.72
CA GLY A 174 -8.46 4.77 -2.22
C GLY A 174 -7.26 4.23 -1.42
N LEU A 175 -6.04 4.47 -1.91
CA LEU A 175 -4.80 4.12 -1.21
C LEU A 175 -4.66 4.89 0.10
N GLU A 176 -5.01 6.17 0.11
CA GLU A 176 -4.99 7.02 1.30
C GLU A 176 -6.00 6.52 2.35
N ALA A 177 -7.19 6.13 1.92
CA ALA A 177 -8.20 5.56 2.80
C ALA A 177 -7.80 4.19 3.38
N VAL A 178 -6.98 3.41 2.67
CA VAL A 178 -6.33 2.21 3.21
C VAL A 178 -5.26 2.60 4.23
N ALA A 179 -4.44 3.61 3.93
CA ALA A 179 -3.40 4.10 4.84
C ALA A 179 -3.99 4.62 6.17
N HIS A 180 -5.08 5.38 6.14
CA HIS A 180 -5.78 5.80 7.35
C HIS A 180 -6.26 4.61 8.20
N ALA A 181 -6.86 3.60 7.58
CA ALA A 181 -7.27 2.38 8.28
C ALA A 181 -6.07 1.62 8.88
N ASN A 182 -4.92 1.65 8.19
CA ASN A 182 -3.68 1.07 8.67
C ASN A 182 -3.15 1.80 9.92
N ILE A 183 -3.29 3.12 9.99
CA ILE A 183 -2.91 3.88 11.19
C ILE A 183 -3.77 3.46 12.40
N GLU A 184 -5.07 3.24 12.21
CA GLU A 184 -5.98 2.83 13.29
C GLU A 184 -5.61 1.46 13.91
N ILE A 185 -5.00 0.57 13.13
CA ILE A 185 -4.49 -0.74 13.61
C ILE A 185 -3.05 -0.65 14.16
N GLY A 186 -2.45 0.54 14.15
CA GLY A 186 -1.09 0.79 14.67
C GLY A 186 0.03 0.52 13.67
N LEU A 187 -0.27 0.43 12.36
CA LEU A 187 0.77 0.39 11.34
C LEU A 187 1.53 1.72 11.29
N ARG A 188 2.81 1.63 10.92
CA ARG A 188 3.77 2.74 10.90
C ARG A 188 4.62 2.62 9.65
N ALA A 189 5.33 3.70 9.32
CA ALA A 189 6.27 3.73 8.20
C ALA A 189 7.22 2.51 8.16
N GLU A 190 7.81 2.14 9.31
CA GLU A 190 8.73 1.00 9.45
C GLU A 190 8.10 -0.38 9.16
N HIS A 191 6.77 -0.51 9.23
CA HIS A 191 6.08 -1.76 8.96
C HIS A 191 5.85 -2.02 7.46
N TYR A 192 5.98 -0.99 6.61
CA TYR A 192 5.72 -1.13 5.17
C TYR A 192 6.81 -1.88 4.42
N GLU A 193 8.06 -1.92 4.93
CA GLU A 193 9.15 -2.68 4.31
C GLU A 193 8.85 -4.19 4.24
N PRO A 194 8.67 -4.91 5.36
CA PRO A 194 8.36 -6.34 5.32
C PRO A 194 7.02 -6.60 4.65
N LEU A 195 6.03 -5.72 4.81
CA LEU A 195 4.72 -5.87 4.21
C LEU A 195 4.78 -5.84 2.68
N ALA A 196 5.47 -4.86 2.10
CA ALA A 196 5.59 -4.72 0.66
C ALA A 196 6.48 -5.81 0.03
N ALA A 197 7.54 -6.23 0.75
CA ALA A 197 8.37 -7.35 0.33
C ALA A 197 7.57 -8.67 0.26
N VAL A 198 6.75 -8.96 1.28
CA VAL A 198 5.92 -10.17 1.32
C VAL A 198 4.78 -10.10 0.31
N LEU A 199 4.18 -8.93 0.10
CA LEU A 199 3.15 -8.73 -0.92
C LEU A 199 3.66 -9.11 -2.31
N ARG A 200 4.84 -8.62 -2.69
CA ARG A 200 5.49 -8.95 -3.96
C ARG A 200 5.79 -10.44 -4.08
N HIS A 201 6.30 -11.06 -3.02
CA HIS A 201 6.59 -12.50 -3.02
C HIS A 201 5.31 -13.34 -3.19
N ALA A 202 4.23 -12.96 -2.51
CA ALA A 202 2.95 -13.64 -2.65
C ALA A 202 2.38 -13.49 -4.06
N LEU A 203 2.49 -12.31 -4.66
CA LEU A 203 2.07 -12.07 -6.05
C LEU A 203 2.88 -12.93 -7.04
N GLU A 204 4.21 -12.93 -6.92
CA GLU A 204 5.10 -13.73 -7.77
C GLU A 204 4.72 -15.20 -7.76
N PHE A 205 4.54 -15.76 -6.57
CA PHE A 205 4.17 -17.16 -6.41
C PHE A 205 2.75 -17.44 -6.93
N CYS A 206 1.76 -16.62 -6.53
CA CYS A 206 0.37 -16.85 -6.86
C CYS A 206 0.06 -16.66 -8.35
N LEU A 207 0.71 -15.70 -9.01
CA LEU A 207 0.54 -15.52 -10.45
C LEU A 207 1.28 -16.62 -11.21
N GLY A 208 2.55 -16.85 -10.88
CA GLY A 208 3.40 -17.89 -11.47
C GLY A 208 3.59 -17.79 -12.99
N GLU A 209 4.44 -18.63 -13.55
CA GLU A 209 4.62 -18.68 -15.01
C GLU A 209 3.42 -19.38 -15.70
N PRO A 210 3.00 -18.96 -16.91
CA PRO A 210 3.58 -17.89 -17.74
C PRO A 210 3.03 -16.48 -17.46
N ALA A 211 2.22 -16.30 -16.40
CA ALA A 211 1.58 -15.02 -16.09
C ALA A 211 2.55 -14.00 -15.45
N TRP A 212 3.56 -14.48 -14.71
CA TRP A 212 4.57 -13.67 -14.04
C TRP A 212 5.73 -13.29 -14.96
N THR A 213 5.42 -12.57 -16.04
CA THR A 213 6.45 -12.07 -16.95
C THR A 213 7.30 -10.96 -16.32
N PRO A 214 8.50 -10.64 -16.87
CA PRO A 214 9.31 -9.51 -16.40
C PRO A 214 8.54 -8.18 -16.37
N LEU A 215 7.65 -7.97 -17.34
CA LEU A 215 6.79 -6.78 -17.38
C LEU A 215 5.80 -6.75 -16.21
N VAL A 216 5.15 -7.87 -15.91
CA VAL A 216 4.20 -7.98 -14.80
C VAL A 216 4.92 -7.77 -13.46
N ALA A 217 6.10 -8.38 -13.29
CA ALA A 217 6.93 -8.21 -12.10
C ALA A 217 7.34 -6.75 -11.87
N GLU A 218 7.83 -6.07 -12.91
CA GLU A 218 8.16 -4.65 -12.85
C GLU A 218 6.91 -3.79 -12.55
N SER A 219 5.79 -4.10 -13.18
CA SER A 219 4.54 -3.35 -13.05
C SER A 219 3.99 -3.42 -11.63
N TRP A 220 3.96 -4.61 -11.02
CA TRP A 220 3.57 -4.78 -9.62
C TRP A 220 4.53 -4.07 -8.67
N MET A 221 5.85 -4.17 -8.90
CA MET A 221 6.83 -3.44 -8.09
C MET A 221 6.55 -1.93 -8.09
N ARG A 222 6.27 -1.35 -9.26
CA ARG A 222 5.97 0.08 -9.41
C ARG A 222 4.64 0.46 -8.73
N ALA A 223 3.59 -0.34 -8.91
CA ALA A 223 2.29 -0.08 -8.29
C ALA A 223 2.33 -0.21 -6.76
N ILE A 224 3.05 -1.21 -6.23
CA ILE A 224 3.31 -1.35 -4.80
C ILE A 224 4.11 -0.15 -4.27
N ALA A 225 5.07 0.38 -5.04
CA ALA A 225 5.79 1.59 -4.66
C ALA A 225 4.88 2.83 -4.57
N VAL A 226 3.88 2.97 -5.47
CA VAL A 226 2.86 4.03 -5.35
C VAL A 226 2.12 3.89 -4.01
N PHE A 227 1.68 2.68 -3.66
CA PHE A 227 0.99 2.42 -2.39
C PHE A 227 1.85 2.70 -1.16
N VAL A 228 3.10 2.23 -1.14
CA VAL A 228 4.03 2.47 -0.03
C VAL A 228 4.28 3.96 0.15
N ASN A 229 4.54 4.68 -0.93
CA ASN A 229 4.76 6.13 -0.88
C ASN A 229 3.52 6.89 -0.36
N ALA A 230 2.33 6.57 -0.88
CA ALA A 230 1.08 7.18 -0.42
C ALA A 230 0.86 6.89 1.07
N SER A 231 1.05 5.64 1.48
CA SER A 231 0.81 5.20 2.85
C SER A 231 1.79 5.81 3.85
N VAL A 232 3.08 5.86 3.52
CA VAL A 232 4.08 6.51 4.36
C VAL A 232 3.77 8.00 4.48
N SER A 233 3.41 8.67 3.38
CA SER A 233 3.08 10.10 3.42
C SER A 233 1.89 10.39 4.34
N VAL A 234 0.81 9.61 4.23
CA VAL A 234 -0.38 9.75 5.09
C VAL A 234 -0.03 9.43 6.55
N THR A 235 0.75 8.37 6.80
CA THR A 235 1.15 7.97 8.15
C THR A 235 1.98 9.04 8.83
N VAL A 236 2.98 9.61 8.14
CA VAL A 236 3.83 10.64 8.70
C VAL A 236 3.04 11.93 8.94
N ALA A 237 2.19 12.34 7.99
CA ALA A 237 1.32 13.50 8.14
C ALA A 237 0.41 13.40 9.38
N ALA A 238 -0.24 12.26 9.58
CA ALA A 238 -1.13 12.05 10.73
C ALA A 238 -0.39 12.19 12.07
N LEU A 239 0.87 11.75 12.12
CA LEU A 239 1.71 11.89 13.31
C LEU A 239 2.14 13.35 13.55
N GLU A 240 2.45 14.09 12.49
CA GLU A 240 2.75 15.52 12.56
C GLU A 240 1.54 16.36 13.00
N ASP A 241 0.33 15.96 12.58
CA ASP A 241 -0.92 16.62 12.99
C ASP A 241 -1.26 16.34 14.46
N GLY A 242 -1.10 15.09 14.92
CA GLY A 242 -1.29 14.72 16.32
C GLY A 242 -0.34 15.46 17.27
N ALA A 243 0.95 15.56 16.91
CA ALA A 243 1.94 16.28 17.71
C ALA A 243 1.66 17.79 17.83
N ARG A 244 1.09 18.40 16.77
CA ARG A 244 0.67 19.81 16.80
C ARG A 244 -0.49 20.05 17.75
N GLN A 245 -1.51 19.19 17.71
CA GLN A 245 -2.67 19.28 18.59
C GLN A 245 -2.32 19.10 20.07
N GLU A 246 -1.38 18.20 20.40
CA GLU A 246 -0.88 18.03 21.77
C GLU A 246 -0.16 19.30 22.27
N THR A 247 0.68 19.91 21.42
CA THR A 247 1.44 21.13 21.78
C THR A 247 0.51 22.34 21.99
N GLU A 248 -0.57 22.44 21.22
CA GLU A 248 -1.59 23.49 21.35
C GLU A 248 -2.48 23.29 22.59
N ALA A 249 -2.70 22.04 23.03
CA ALA A 249 -3.48 21.73 24.22
C ALA A 249 -2.70 21.93 25.55
N GLU A 250 -1.37 21.98 25.50
CA GLU A 250 -0.48 22.22 26.64
C GLU A 250 -0.19 23.71 26.89
N GLN A 251 -0.65 24.62 26.03
CA GLN A 251 -0.53 26.08 26.14
C GLN A 251 -1.80 26.73 26.68
#